data_AF-A0A3M5VLG7-F1
#
_entry.id   AF-A0A3M5VLG7-F1
#
_cell.length_a   1.000
_cell.length_b   1.000
_cell.length_c   1.000
_cell.angle_alpha   90.00
_cell.angle_beta   90.00
_cell.angle_gamma   90.00
#
_symmetry.space_group_name_H-M   'P 1'
#
loop_
_entity.id
_entity.type
_entity.pdbx_description
1 polymer ?
#
loop_
_entity_poly.entity_id
_entity_poly.type
_entity_poly.pdbx_seq_one_letter_code
_entity_poly.pdbx_strand_id
1 'polypeptide(L)' 'MITPIGGFSYQDNLHVFYSQTDVGPVTQRLYKGLTGVQSGDIEPPAGWIVKV' A
#
# COMPACT_ATOMS: atom_id res chain seq x y z
N MET A 1 0.80 6.14 3.93
CA MET A 1 1.24 4.88 4.55
C MET A 1 0.29 3.77 4.15
N ILE A 2 0.79 2.60 3.77
CA ILE A 2 -0.03 1.41 3.49
C ILE A 2 0.50 0.28 4.35
N THR A 3 -0.40 -0.43 5.04
CA THR A 3 -0.07 -1.62 5.84
C THR A 3 -0.80 -2.83 5.23
N PRO A 4 -0.09 -3.75 4.56
CA PRO A 4 -0.69 -4.97 4.00
C PRO A 4 -1.24 -5.88 5.10
N ILE A 5 -2.39 -6.51 4.87
CA ILE A 5 -2.96 -7.52 5.76
C ILE A 5 -2.60 -8.90 5.20
N GLY A 6 -1.73 -9.62 5.91
CA GLY A 6 -1.35 -10.98 5.51
C GLY A 6 -2.49 -11.98 5.69
N GLY A 7 -3.24 -11.86 6.79
CA GLY A 7 -4.44 -12.65 7.03
C GLY A 7 -5.33 -12.08 8.12
N PHE A 8 -6.54 -12.63 8.21
CA PHE A 8 -7.56 -12.27 9.16
C PHE A 8 -8.09 -13.54 9.85
N SER A 9 -8.03 -13.57 11.18
CA SER A 9 -8.52 -14.69 11.97
C SER A 9 -9.93 -14.42 12.48
N TYR A 10 -10.84 -15.36 12.25
CA TYR A 10 -12.21 -15.32 12.77
C TYR A 10 -12.76 -16.73 12.94
N GLN A 11 -13.39 -17.02 14.09
CA GLN A 11 -13.97 -18.34 14.43
C GLN A 11 -12.99 -19.49 14.16
N ASP A 12 -11.78 -19.40 14.71
CA ASP A 12 -10.69 -20.39 14.55
C ASP A 12 -10.25 -20.65 13.09
N ASN A 13 -10.70 -19.82 12.14
CA ASN A 13 -10.26 -19.85 10.75
C ASN A 13 -9.34 -18.66 10.44
N LEU A 14 -8.17 -18.94 9.87
CA LEU A 14 -7.26 -17.93 9.36
C LEU A 14 -7.44 -17.80 7.85
N HIS A 15 -8.05 -16.69 7.41
CA HIS A 15 -8.08 -16.33 6.00
C HIS A 15 -6.78 -15.62 5.62
N VAL A 16 -5.99 -16.21 4.72
CA VAL A 16 -4.78 -15.58 4.17
C VAL A 16 -5.13 -14.95 2.82
N PHE A 17 -4.89 -13.65 2.67
CA PHE A 17 -5.24 -12.93 1.44
C PHE A 17 -4.24 -13.14 0.31
N TYR A 18 -2.95 -13.10 0.63
CA TYR A 18 -1.87 -13.26 -0.34
C TYR A 18 -0.71 -14.07 0.24
N SER A 19 -0.05 -13.52 1.26
CA SER A 19 1.05 -14.17 1.99
C SER A 19 1.13 -13.55 3.38
N GLN A 20 1.60 -14.32 4.37
CA GLN A 20 1.88 -13.81 5.70
C GLN A 20 3.26 -13.13 5.81
N THR A 21 4.14 -13.38 4.84
CA THR A 21 5.53 -12.91 4.82
C THR A 21 5.82 -11.93 3.69
N ASP A 22 5.01 -11.96 2.62
CA ASP A 22 5.25 -11.20 1.41
C ASP A 22 4.09 -10.26 1.09
N VAL A 23 4.43 -9.12 0.49
CA VAL A 23 3.44 -8.13 0.07
C VAL A 23 2.99 -8.42 -1.36
N GLY A 24 1.68 -8.39 -1.61
CA GLY A 24 1.12 -8.60 -2.94
C GLY A 24 1.54 -7.54 -3.97
N PRO A 25 1.64 -7.89 -5.26
CA PRO A 25 2.16 -7.01 -6.30
C PRO A 25 1.29 -5.75 -6.52
N VAL A 26 -0.03 -5.85 -6.32
CA VAL A 26 -0.94 -4.69 -6.41
C VAL A 26 -0.65 -3.69 -5.30
N THR A 27 -0.52 -4.16 -4.06
CA THR A 27 -0.23 -3.32 -2.89
C THR A 27 1.13 -2.64 -3.03
N GLN A 28 2.14 -3.34 -3.55
CA GLN A 28 3.45 -2.73 -3.85
C GLN A 28 3.34 -1.61 -4.88
N ARG A 29 2.57 -1.80 -5.97
CA ARG A 29 2.35 -0.75 -6.99
C ARG A 29 1.66 0.48 -6.41
N LEU A 30 0.61 0.29 -5.60
CA LEU A 30 -0.09 1.38 -4.91
C LEU A 30 0.83 2.13 -3.96
N TYR A 31 1.62 1.41 -3.17
CA TYR A 31 2.60 2.01 -2.25
C TYR A 31 3.60 2.86 -3.02
N LYS A 32 4.25 2.29 -4.04
CA LYS A 32 5.24 2.99 -4.87
C LYS A 32 4.66 4.24 -5.53
N GLY A 33 3.44 4.16 -6.06
CA GLY A 33 2.75 5.30 -6.66
C GLY A 33 2.51 6.42 -5.66
N LEU A 34 1.90 6.10 -4.51
CA LEU A 34 1.59 7.09 -3.49
C LEU A 34 2.85 7.72 -2.89
N THR A 35 3.84 6.92 -2.49
CA THR A 35 5.05 7.47 -1.87
C THR A 35 5.90 8.23 -2.87
N GLY A 36 5.97 7.79 -4.12
CA GLY A 36 6.68 8.52 -5.17
C GLY A 36 6.06 9.90 -5.44
N VAL A 37 4.73 10.01 -5.39
CA VAL A 37 4.04 11.31 -5.47
C VAL A 37 4.36 12.19 -4.27
N GLN A 38 4.43 11.60 -3.07
CA GLN A 38 4.70 12.32 -1.82
C GLN A 38 6.15 12.83 -1.72
N SER A 39 7.13 12.06 -2.21
CA SER A 39 8.54 12.45 -2.23
C SER A 39 8.89 13.35 -3.41
N GLY A 40 8.03 13.42 -4.43
CA GLY A 40 8.30 14.14 -5.69
C GLY A 40 9.06 13.32 -6.74
N ASP A 41 9.26 12.01 -6.50
CA ASP A 41 9.88 11.10 -7.49
C ASP A 41 8.93 10.76 -8.66
N ILE A 42 7.62 10.94 -8.47
CA ILE A 42 6.57 10.74 -9.48
C ILE A 42 5.75 12.04 -9.59
N GLU A 43 5.38 12.42 -10.82
CA GLU A 43 4.55 13.60 -11.05
C GLU A 43 3.20 13.49 -10.32
N PRO A 44 2.85 14.46 -9.46
CA PRO A 44 1.60 14.44 -8.73
C PRO A 44 0.42 14.82 -9.65
N PRO A 45 -0.78 14.31 -9.37
CA PRO A 45 -1.99 14.90 -9.93
C PRO A 45 -2.13 16.37 -9.52
N ALA A 46 -2.78 17.17 -10.37
CA ALA A 46 -2.95 18.60 -10.13
C ALA A 46 -3.62 18.87 -8.77
N GLY A 47 -3.04 19.79 -7.99
CA GLY A 47 -3.56 20.22 -6.70
C GLY A 47 -3.22 19.33 -5.50
N TRP A 48 -2.44 18.26 -5.68
CA TRP A 48 -2.11 17.34 -4.58
C TRP A 48 -0.97 17.83 -3.68
N ILE A 49 -0.02 18.61 -4.21
CA ILE A 49 1.14 19.08 -3.46
C ILE A 49 0.95 20.54 -3.06
N VAL A 50 1.07 20.80 -1.76
CA VAL A 50 1.16 22.14 -1.18
C VAL A 50 2.58 22.33 -0.67
N LYS A 51 3.30 23.32 -1.24
CA LYS A 51 4.63 23.69 -0.74
C LYS A 51 4.48 24.48 0.55
N VAL A 52 5.30 24.16 1.53
CA VAL A 52 5.35 24.79 2.86
C VAL A 52 6.63 25.60 2.98
#